data_AF-D4GW48-F1
#
_entry.id   AF-D4GW48-F1
#
_cell.length_a   1.000
_cell.length_b   1.000
_cell.length_c   1.000
_cell.angle_alpha   90.00
_cell.angle_beta   90.00
_cell.angle_gamma   90.00
#
_symmetry.space_group_name_H-M   'P 1'
#
loop_
_entity.id
_entity.type
_entity.pdbx_description
1 polymer ?
#
loop_
_entity_poly.entity_id
_entity_poly.type
_entity_poly.pdbx_seq_one_letter_code
_entity_poly.pdbx_strand_id
1 'polypeptide(L)'
;MKLALIGIGQAGGKVVDALVDYERRTKTGFVVDAIAVNSARADLRGLRTAPESRQVLVGLTRVKGHGVGADNELGAEVIAEDVGEVLSMIDDLPVHEIDAFLVVAGLGGGTGSGGAPVIARELKHIYTEPVYGLGILPARDEGGIYTLNAARSFQTFVREVDNLIVFDNDAWRKTGESLEAGYGSLNAELARRLGVLFSAGEGDGSGAVAESVVDASEIINTLGSGGVSTIGYAAVELDRPKRGLLSRLSGGKAEADDGGDSTNRITSLVRRAALGRLTLPCEISGAERGLVVVAGPSDVLSRRGIERARTWLEDETGTMEIRGGDYPIDSNFVAAVVLLSGVYDVPRVKELQAVAIETQRDMLAKRESSAASLDDLVSTGDDRIEPLF
;
A
#
# COMPACT_ATOMS: atom_id res chain seq x y z
N MET A 1 -7.41 -2.15 -13.32
CA MET A 1 -8.20 -1.72 -12.16
C MET A 1 -8.00 -0.24 -11.95
N LYS A 2 -9.08 0.54 -12.04
CA LYS A 2 -9.10 1.99 -11.86
C LYS A 2 -9.29 2.38 -10.39
N LEU A 3 -8.47 3.31 -9.89
CA LEU A 3 -8.42 3.68 -8.48
C LEU A 3 -8.60 5.19 -8.27
N ALA A 4 -9.35 5.54 -7.23
CA ALA A 4 -9.21 6.82 -6.55
C ALA A 4 -8.17 6.68 -5.41
N LEU A 5 -7.07 7.43 -5.50
CA LEU A 5 -6.01 7.42 -4.50
C LEU A 5 -6.26 8.49 -3.44
N ILE A 6 -6.23 8.11 -2.16
CA ILE A 6 -6.42 9.04 -1.04
C ILE A 6 -5.24 8.91 -0.09
N GLY A 7 -4.29 9.83 -0.21
CA GLY A 7 -3.07 9.86 0.60
C GLY A 7 -3.26 10.67 1.87
N ILE A 8 -3.15 10.05 3.04
CA ILE A 8 -3.40 10.69 4.33
C ILE A 8 -2.10 10.82 5.12
N GLY A 9 -1.81 12.04 5.57
CA GLY A 9 -0.56 12.40 6.21
C GLY A 9 0.62 12.46 5.24
N GLN A 10 1.81 12.76 5.78
CA GLN A 10 3.01 12.97 4.99
C GLN A 10 3.40 11.76 4.13
N ALA A 11 3.50 10.57 4.72
CA ALA A 11 3.87 9.35 4.01
C ALA A 11 2.81 8.97 2.97
N GLY A 12 1.53 9.07 3.32
CA GLY A 12 0.41 8.80 2.41
C GLY A 12 0.46 9.70 1.18
N GLY A 13 0.56 11.02 1.39
CA GLY A 13 0.70 11.99 0.32
C GLY A 13 1.90 11.71 -0.59
N LYS A 14 3.08 11.41 -0.02
CA LYS A 14 4.29 11.10 -0.80
C LYS A 14 4.19 9.81 -1.62
N VAL A 15 3.49 8.79 -1.14
CA VAL A 15 3.27 7.55 -1.89
C VAL A 15 2.25 7.76 -3.00
N VAL A 16 1.16 8.49 -2.74
CA VAL A 16 0.22 8.89 -3.79
C VAL A 16 0.92 9.72 -4.87
N ASP A 17 1.77 10.67 -4.48
CA ASP A 17 2.56 11.46 -5.42
C ASP A 17 3.47 10.58 -6.31
N ALA A 18 4.09 9.55 -5.73
CA ALA A 18 4.91 8.58 -6.46
C ALA A 18 4.08 7.66 -7.37
N LEU A 19 2.86 7.29 -6.98
CA LEU A 19 1.94 6.51 -7.82
C LEU A 19 1.46 7.32 -9.03
N VAL A 20 1.12 8.60 -8.83
CA VAL A 20 0.73 9.49 -9.94
C VAL A 20 1.93 9.74 -10.87
N ASP A 21 3.15 9.92 -10.34
CA ASP A 21 4.35 10.02 -11.18
C ASP A 21 4.58 8.74 -12.00
N TYR A 22 4.42 7.57 -11.37
CA TYR A 22 4.53 6.28 -12.05
C TYR A 22 3.49 6.16 -13.17
N GLU A 23 2.23 6.48 -12.89
CA GLU A 23 1.15 6.46 -13.88
C GLU A 23 1.49 7.41 -15.04
N ARG A 24 1.87 8.66 -14.80
CA ARG A 24 2.19 9.62 -15.87
C ARG A 24 3.34 9.15 -16.77
N ARG A 25 4.34 8.47 -16.22
CA ARG A 25 5.48 7.94 -16.97
C ARG A 25 5.12 6.70 -17.79
N THR A 26 4.25 5.85 -17.26
CA THR A 26 3.90 4.56 -17.88
C THR A 26 2.62 4.61 -18.72
N LYS A 27 1.78 5.61 -18.51
CA LYS A 27 0.49 5.87 -19.16
C LYS A 27 -0.48 4.68 -19.10
N THR A 28 -0.47 3.99 -17.97
CA THR A 28 -1.27 2.78 -17.79
C THR A 28 -2.71 3.05 -17.36
N GLY A 29 -3.05 4.29 -16.95
CA GLY A 29 -4.43 4.70 -16.74
C GLY A 29 -5.14 4.12 -15.51
N PHE A 30 -4.42 3.48 -14.58
CA PHE A 30 -5.02 2.91 -13.36
C PHE A 30 -5.38 3.96 -12.29
N VAL A 31 -4.91 5.21 -12.41
CA VAL A 31 -5.25 6.30 -11.48
C VAL A 31 -6.30 7.19 -12.12
N VAL A 32 -7.50 7.22 -11.54
CA VAL A 32 -8.60 8.09 -11.96
C VAL A 32 -8.47 9.46 -11.29
N ASP A 33 -8.17 9.47 -10.00
CA ASP A 33 -7.95 10.70 -9.24
C ASP A 33 -6.99 10.47 -8.07
N ALA A 34 -6.41 11.55 -7.56
CA ALA A 34 -5.44 11.51 -6.47
C ALA A 34 -5.60 12.72 -5.54
N ILE A 35 -6.01 12.43 -4.30
CA ILE A 35 -6.23 13.42 -3.24
C ILE A 35 -5.16 13.25 -2.18
N ALA A 36 -4.61 14.36 -1.68
CA ALA A 36 -3.68 14.36 -0.56
C ALA A 36 -4.23 15.17 0.62
N VAL A 37 -4.39 14.52 1.76
CA VAL A 37 -4.95 15.09 2.98
C VAL A 37 -3.85 15.15 4.05
N ASN A 38 -3.59 16.30 4.63
CA ASN A 38 -2.64 16.39 5.75
C ASN A 38 -2.96 17.58 6.66
N SER A 39 -2.49 17.52 7.91
CA SER A 39 -2.58 18.62 8.89
C SER A 39 -1.35 19.53 8.91
N ALA A 40 -0.32 19.19 8.14
CA ALA A 40 0.90 19.98 7.97
C ALA A 40 0.96 20.59 6.57
N ARG A 41 0.90 21.93 6.49
CA ARG A 41 0.89 22.66 5.20
C ARG A 41 2.21 22.49 4.43
N ALA A 42 3.33 22.40 5.14
CA ALA A 42 4.65 22.26 4.52
C ALA A 42 4.78 20.92 3.75
N ASP A 43 4.18 19.85 4.27
CA ASP A 43 4.20 18.54 3.63
C ASP A 43 3.39 18.52 2.33
N LEU A 44 2.21 19.14 2.32
CA LEU A 44 1.36 19.26 1.12
C LEU A 44 2.08 20.04 0.01
N ARG A 45 2.70 21.17 0.37
CA ARG A 45 3.51 21.97 -0.56
C ARG A 45 4.75 21.23 -1.08
N GLY A 46 5.18 20.16 -0.41
CA GLY A 46 6.31 19.33 -0.84
C GLY A 46 5.96 18.30 -1.91
N LEU A 47 4.67 18.09 -2.21
CA LEU A 47 4.22 17.17 -3.26
C LEU A 47 4.48 17.78 -4.65
N ARG A 48 4.84 16.94 -5.62
CA ARG A 48 5.31 17.39 -6.96
C ARG A 48 4.28 17.18 -8.07
N THR A 49 3.43 16.17 -7.92
CA THR A 49 2.58 15.62 -8.97
C THR A 49 1.10 15.72 -8.63
N ALA A 50 0.74 15.54 -7.35
CA ALA A 50 -0.61 15.75 -6.84
C ALA A 50 -0.99 17.24 -6.94
N PRO A 51 -2.01 17.62 -7.74
CA PRO A 51 -2.37 19.03 -7.94
C PRO A 51 -2.73 19.73 -6.64
N GLU A 52 -2.37 21.01 -6.49
CA GLU A 52 -2.76 21.81 -5.31
C GLU A 52 -4.29 21.84 -5.11
N SER A 53 -5.07 21.79 -6.20
CA SER A 53 -6.53 21.72 -6.15
C SER A 53 -7.08 20.40 -5.59
N ARG A 54 -6.25 19.37 -5.46
CA ARG A 54 -6.59 18.07 -4.85
C ARG A 54 -5.88 17.87 -3.51
N GLN A 55 -5.39 18.95 -2.90
CA GLN A 55 -4.77 18.92 -1.57
C GLN A 55 -5.71 19.51 -0.52
N VAL A 56 -5.98 18.76 0.55
CA VAL A 56 -6.86 19.17 1.65
C VAL A 56 -6.03 19.36 2.92
N LEU A 57 -6.08 20.57 3.49
CA LEU A 57 -5.42 20.90 4.75
C LEU A 57 -6.42 20.80 5.91
N VAL A 58 -6.26 19.77 6.74
CA VAL A 58 -7.11 19.56 7.93
C VAL A 58 -6.45 20.08 9.22
N GLY A 59 -7.20 20.13 10.31
CA GLY A 59 -6.75 20.56 11.63
C GLY A 59 -6.38 22.03 11.70
N LEU A 60 -6.92 22.89 10.83
CA LEU A 60 -6.54 24.31 10.81
C LEU A 60 -6.87 25.02 12.13
N THR A 61 -7.99 24.67 12.76
CA THR A 61 -8.45 25.19 14.06
C THR A 61 -7.62 24.67 15.24
N ARG A 62 -7.11 23.44 15.14
CA ARG A 62 -6.37 22.75 16.22
C ARG A 62 -4.86 22.97 16.16
N VAL A 63 -4.24 22.80 14.99
CA VAL A 63 -2.78 22.81 14.81
C VAL A 63 -2.27 23.88 13.85
N LYS A 64 -3.16 24.66 13.23
CA LYS A 64 -2.81 25.83 12.38
C LYS A 64 -1.91 25.50 11.19
N GLY A 65 -1.94 24.25 10.73
CA GLY A 65 -1.13 23.76 9.62
C GLY A 65 0.30 23.33 9.98
N HIS A 66 0.62 23.12 11.26
CA HIS A 66 1.93 22.65 11.72
C HIS A 66 2.04 21.12 11.86
N GLY A 67 0.93 20.39 11.64
CA GLY A 67 0.86 18.96 11.91
C GLY A 67 0.52 18.64 13.37
N VAL A 68 0.15 17.38 13.62
CA VAL A 68 -0.25 16.87 14.95
C VAL A 68 0.91 16.26 15.75
N GLY A 69 2.16 16.33 15.24
CA GLY A 69 3.35 15.92 16.02
C GLY A 69 3.40 14.44 16.44
N ALA A 70 3.05 13.52 15.53
CA ALA A 70 2.95 12.08 15.82
C ALA A 70 1.94 11.70 16.93
N ASP A 71 1.04 12.62 17.31
CA ASP A 71 -0.11 12.29 18.13
C ASP A 71 -1.19 11.61 17.25
N ASN A 72 -1.38 10.31 17.49
CA ASN A 72 -2.35 9.49 16.77
C ASN A 72 -3.81 9.87 17.11
N GLU A 73 -4.09 10.18 18.38
CA GLU A 73 -5.45 10.50 18.84
C GLU A 73 -5.85 11.88 18.30
N LEU A 74 -4.98 12.89 18.44
CA LEU A 74 -5.19 14.19 17.83
C LEU A 74 -5.29 14.09 16.29
N GLY A 75 -4.52 13.20 15.67
CA GLY A 75 -4.60 12.90 14.24
C GLY A 75 -5.98 12.40 13.80
N ALA A 76 -6.61 11.53 14.59
CA ALA A 76 -7.96 11.07 14.36
C ALA A 76 -9.00 12.18 14.59
N GLU A 77 -8.84 12.96 15.66
CA GLU A 77 -9.73 14.08 15.99
C GLU A 77 -9.77 15.12 14.87
N VAL A 78 -8.62 15.62 14.41
CA VAL A 78 -8.57 16.66 13.36
C VAL A 78 -9.16 16.18 12.04
N ILE A 79 -9.00 14.90 11.71
CA ILE A 79 -9.58 14.31 10.51
C ILE A 79 -11.08 14.14 10.66
N ALA A 80 -11.56 13.73 11.85
CA ALA A 80 -13.00 13.60 12.11
C ALA A 80 -13.72 14.95 12.12
N GLU A 81 -13.10 16.00 12.68
CA GLU A 81 -13.62 17.36 12.68
C GLU A 81 -13.77 17.91 11.24
N ASP A 82 -12.78 17.68 10.38
CA ASP A 82 -12.73 18.22 9.02
C ASP A 82 -13.12 17.17 7.94
N VAL A 83 -13.74 16.06 8.32
CA VAL A 83 -14.04 14.94 7.40
C VAL A 83 -14.93 15.37 6.24
N GLY A 84 -15.85 16.32 6.48
CA GLY A 84 -16.72 16.87 5.44
C GLY A 84 -15.95 17.57 4.32
N GLU A 85 -14.81 18.21 4.60
CA GLU A 85 -13.96 18.81 3.56
C GLU A 85 -13.29 17.75 2.70
N VAL A 86 -12.84 16.66 3.32
CA VAL A 86 -12.25 15.51 2.62
C VAL A 86 -13.29 14.83 1.74
N LEU A 87 -14.48 14.55 2.27
CA LEU A 87 -15.58 13.93 1.51
C LEU A 87 -16.07 14.82 0.38
N SER A 88 -16.17 16.14 0.59
CA SER A 88 -16.52 17.07 -0.50
C SER A 88 -15.51 17.04 -1.64
N MET A 89 -14.21 16.90 -1.36
CA MET A 89 -13.18 16.74 -2.39
C MET A 89 -13.33 15.41 -3.15
N ILE A 90 -13.80 14.37 -2.45
CA ILE A 90 -14.05 13.05 -3.02
C ILE A 90 -15.30 13.06 -3.89
N ASP A 91 -16.36 13.77 -3.51
CA ASP A 91 -17.58 13.88 -4.32
C ASP A 91 -17.35 14.54 -5.70
N ASP A 92 -16.29 15.33 -5.85
CA ASP A 92 -15.87 15.95 -7.11
C ASP A 92 -15.14 14.97 -8.06
N LEU A 93 -14.94 13.70 -7.67
CA LEU A 93 -14.30 12.68 -8.51
C LEU A 93 -15.35 11.89 -9.32
N PRO A 94 -15.01 11.38 -10.52
CA PRO A 94 -15.93 10.55 -11.30
C PRO A 94 -16.04 9.15 -10.69
N VAL A 95 -16.79 9.00 -9.59
CA VAL A 95 -16.88 7.74 -8.81
C VAL A 95 -17.30 6.56 -9.68
N HIS A 96 -18.20 6.78 -10.65
CA HIS A 96 -18.62 5.74 -11.59
C HIS A 96 -17.52 5.20 -12.53
N GLU A 97 -16.33 5.82 -12.55
CA GLU A 97 -15.16 5.35 -13.32
C GLU A 97 -14.15 4.56 -12.49
N ILE A 98 -14.30 4.46 -11.16
CA ILE A 98 -13.37 3.72 -10.30
C ILE A 98 -13.88 2.32 -10.02
N ASP A 99 -12.95 1.38 -9.89
CA ASP A 99 -13.23 0.03 -9.40
C ASP A 99 -13.08 -0.06 -7.87
N ALA A 100 -12.27 0.80 -7.26
CA ALA A 100 -12.02 0.84 -5.82
C ALA A 100 -11.37 2.15 -5.34
N PHE A 101 -11.48 2.41 -4.04
CA PHE A 101 -10.67 3.41 -3.33
C PHE A 101 -9.39 2.77 -2.78
N LEU A 102 -8.27 3.50 -2.85
CA LEU A 102 -7.02 3.12 -2.16
C LEU A 102 -6.62 4.21 -1.17
N VAL A 103 -6.85 3.96 0.11
CA VAL A 103 -6.47 4.84 1.22
C VAL A 103 -5.05 4.53 1.65
N VAL A 104 -4.13 5.48 1.47
CA VAL A 104 -2.70 5.29 1.69
C VAL A 104 -2.23 6.09 2.91
N ALA A 105 -1.57 5.44 3.87
CA ALA A 105 -1.09 6.13 5.06
C ALA A 105 0.16 5.49 5.69
N GLY A 106 0.99 6.35 6.28
CA GLY A 106 2.03 5.92 7.23
C GLY A 106 1.41 5.65 8.59
N LEU A 107 1.53 4.41 9.07
CA LEU A 107 0.88 3.98 10.32
C LEU A 107 1.64 4.46 11.56
N GLY A 108 2.92 4.83 11.43
CA GLY A 108 3.71 5.39 12.53
C GLY A 108 3.47 6.87 12.82
N GLY A 109 2.90 7.63 11.87
CA GLY A 109 2.70 9.07 12.01
C GLY A 109 1.57 9.45 12.97
N GLY A 110 1.14 10.72 12.93
CA GLY A 110 -0.07 11.18 13.63
C GLY A 110 -1.27 11.22 12.69
N THR A 111 -1.27 12.16 11.73
CA THR A 111 -2.39 12.37 10.78
C THR A 111 -2.76 11.13 9.98
N GLY A 112 -1.79 10.48 9.34
CA GLY A 112 -2.06 9.27 8.54
C GLY A 112 -2.54 8.11 9.41
N SER A 113 -1.85 7.91 10.54
CA SER A 113 -2.11 6.83 11.49
C SER A 113 -3.51 6.91 12.12
N GLY A 114 -3.93 8.09 12.60
CA GLY A 114 -5.24 8.29 13.21
C GLY A 114 -6.34 8.54 12.17
N GLY A 115 -6.03 9.23 11.08
CA GLY A 115 -6.99 9.68 10.08
C GLY A 115 -7.40 8.62 9.06
N ALA A 116 -6.50 7.72 8.67
CA ALA A 116 -6.82 6.74 7.64
C ALA A 116 -7.97 5.79 8.00
N PRO A 117 -8.07 5.26 9.23
CA PRO A 117 -9.24 4.50 9.64
C PRO A 117 -10.53 5.31 9.62
N VAL A 118 -10.47 6.61 9.97
CA VAL A 118 -11.65 7.49 9.96
C VAL A 118 -12.16 7.65 8.54
N ILE A 119 -11.29 8.04 7.59
CA ILE A 119 -11.69 8.21 6.19
C ILE A 119 -12.17 6.90 5.58
N ALA A 120 -11.47 5.79 5.83
CA ALA A 120 -11.87 4.48 5.29
C ALA A 120 -13.26 4.07 5.77
N ARG A 121 -13.57 4.28 7.05
CA ARG A 121 -14.90 4.00 7.60
C ARG A 121 -16.00 4.82 6.93
N GLU A 122 -15.78 6.13 6.74
CA GLU A 122 -16.76 6.99 6.07
C GLU A 122 -16.96 6.60 4.60
N LEU A 123 -15.87 6.26 3.88
CA LEU A 123 -15.96 5.78 2.50
C LEU A 123 -16.83 4.53 2.39
N LYS A 124 -16.63 3.54 3.27
CA LYS A 124 -17.43 2.30 3.30
C LYS A 124 -18.90 2.54 3.67
N HIS A 125 -19.21 3.65 4.34
CA HIS A 125 -20.59 4.01 4.66
C HIS A 125 -21.31 4.68 3.48
N ILE A 126 -20.57 5.43 2.65
CA ILE A 126 -21.12 6.28 1.60
C ILE A 126 -21.14 5.58 0.24
N TYR A 127 -20.10 4.81 -0.08
CA TYR A 127 -19.87 4.23 -1.40
C TYR A 127 -19.98 2.71 -1.39
N THR A 128 -20.27 2.14 -2.56
CA THR A 128 -20.41 0.68 -2.74
C THR A 128 -19.11 0.01 -3.22
N GLU A 129 -18.20 0.80 -3.76
CA GLU A 129 -16.90 0.42 -4.27
C GLU A 129 -15.99 -0.04 -3.12
N PRO A 130 -15.20 -1.11 -3.30
CA PRO A 130 -14.26 -1.58 -2.28
C PRO A 130 -13.32 -0.49 -1.80
N VAL A 131 -13.06 -0.46 -0.50
CA VAL A 131 -12.12 0.46 0.14
C VAL A 131 -10.91 -0.34 0.61
N TYR A 132 -9.80 -0.24 -0.12
CA TYR A 132 -8.54 -0.87 0.25
C TYR A 132 -7.64 0.09 1.01
N GLY A 133 -6.88 -0.45 1.97
CA GLY A 133 -5.85 0.27 2.69
C GLY A 133 -4.46 -0.07 2.16
N LEU A 134 -3.57 0.92 2.10
CA LEU A 134 -2.14 0.74 1.99
C LEU A 134 -1.45 1.31 3.24
N GLY A 135 -1.11 0.41 4.16
CA GLY A 135 -0.49 0.75 5.44
C GLY A 135 1.02 0.62 5.38
N ILE A 136 1.73 1.73 5.60
CA ILE A 136 3.19 1.75 5.64
C ILE A 136 3.65 1.71 7.09
N LEU A 137 4.30 0.62 7.48
CA LEU A 137 4.87 0.45 8.82
C LEU A 137 6.20 1.21 8.93
N PRO A 138 6.45 1.87 10.08
CA PRO A 138 7.75 2.49 10.32
C PRO A 138 8.82 1.41 10.52
N ALA A 139 10.05 1.78 10.21
CA ALA A 139 11.23 1.02 10.58
C ALA A 139 11.42 0.95 12.10
N ARG A 140 12.09 -0.11 12.58
CA ARG A 140 12.24 -0.36 14.02
C ARG A 140 13.09 0.69 14.74
N ASP A 141 13.99 1.35 14.02
CA ASP A 141 14.91 2.37 14.53
C ASP A 141 14.34 3.80 14.48
N GLU A 142 13.14 4.02 13.91
CA GLU A 142 12.49 5.34 13.90
C GLU A 142 12.10 5.79 15.32
N GLY A 143 11.86 4.84 16.23
CA GLY A 143 11.59 5.10 17.65
C GLY A 143 10.29 4.51 18.17
N GLY A 144 10.17 4.44 19.50
CA GLY A 144 9.05 3.79 20.18
C GLY A 144 7.70 4.43 19.91
N ILE A 145 7.64 5.77 19.80
CA ILE A 145 6.40 6.50 19.50
C ILE A 145 5.78 6.07 18.16
N TYR A 146 6.60 5.94 17.12
CA TYR A 146 6.14 5.52 15.79
C TYR A 146 5.68 4.06 15.79
N THR A 147 6.40 3.19 16.51
CA THR A 147 6.00 1.79 16.65
C THR A 147 4.66 1.65 17.40
N LEU A 148 4.45 2.46 18.45
CA LEU A 148 3.19 2.49 19.18
C LEU A 148 2.03 2.98 18.30
N ASN A 149 2.23 4.06 17.55
CA ASN A 149 1.24 4.55 16.61
C ASN A 149 0.89 3.50 15.56
N ALA A 150 1.91 2.82 15.02
CA ALA A 150 1.69 1.76 14.04
C ALA A 150 0.89 0.60 14.63
N ALA A 151 1.16 0.22 15.88
CA ALA A 151 0.42 -0.83 16.56
C ALA A 151 -1.06 -0.47 16.76
N ARG A 152 -1.35 0.75 17.21
CA ARG A 152 -2.72 1.25 17.39
C ARG A 152 -3.46 1.38 16.05
N SER A 153 -2.83 2.05 15.09
CA SER A 153 -3.42 2.30 13.78
C SER A 153 -3.65 1.03 12.99
N PHE A 154 -2.70 0.08 12.99
CA PHE A 154 -2.89 -1.20 12.33
C PHE A 154 -4.13 -1.95 12.82
N GLN A 155 -4.36 -1.99 14.15
CA GLN A 155 -5.51 -2.67 14.74
C GLN A 155 -6.85 -2.08 14.30
N THR A 156 -6.92 -0.76 14.14
CA THR A 156 -8.13 -0.08 13.69
C THR A 156 -8.24 -0.16 12.17
N PHE A 157 -7.19 0.20 11.43
CA PHE A 157 -7.23 0.34 9.98
C PHE A 157 -7.61 -0.95 9.28
N VAL A 158 -7.07 -2.10 9.73
CA VAL A 158 -7.39 -3.42 9.16
C VAL A 158 -8.86 -3.81 9.27
N ARG A 159 -9.62 -3.18 10.19
CA ARG A 159 -11.06 -3.40 10.39
C ARG A 159 -11.92 -2.44 9.58
N GLU A 160 -11.39 -1.26 9.26
CA GLU A 160 -12.11 -0.20 8.55
C GLU A 160 -11.91 -0.25 7.02
N VAL A 161 -11.11 -1.18 6.51
CA VAL A 161 -10.90 -1.42 5.06
C VAL A 161 -11.37 -2.82 4.67
N ASP A 162 -11.66 -3.03 3.39
CA ASP A 162 -11.96 -4.35 2.83
C ASP A 162 -10.71 -5.22 2.67
N ASN A 163 -9.53 -4.63 2.54
CA ASN A 163 -8.26 -5.36 2.66
C ASN A 163 -7.14 -4.36 2.96
N LEU A 164 -6.17 -4.76 3.79
CA LEU A 164 -5.01 -3.94 4.10
C LEU A 164 -3.74 -4.51 3.44
N ILE A 165 -3.29 -3.87 2.36
CA ILE A 165 -1.96 -4.10 1.81
C ILE A 165 -0.95 -3.42 2.73
N VAL A 166 0.10 -4.15 3.13
CA VAL A 166 1.09 -3.63 4.08
C VAL A 166 2.47 -3.55 3.44
N PHE A 167 3.15 -2.44 3.70
CA PHE A 167 4.55 -2.23 3.36
C PHE A 167 5.37 -1.97 4.63
N ASP A 168 6.37 -2.82 4.89
CA ASP A 168 7.26 -2.69 6.03
C ASP A 168 8.54 -1.93 5.65
N ASN A 169 8.66 -0.67 6.07
CA ASN A 169 9.87 0.10 5.81
C ASN A 169 11.12 -0.57 6.37
N ASP A 170 11.00 -1.37 7.45
CA ASP A 170 12.15 -2.07 8.02
C ASP A 170 12.73 -3.10 7.05
N ALA A 171 11.87 -3.81 6.32
CA ALA A 171 12.26 -4.86 5.39
C ALA A 171 12.91 -4.32 4.10
N TRP A 172 12.65 -3.06 3.75
CA TRP A 172 13.06 -2.48 2.46
C TRP A 172 14.17 -1.43 2.56
N ARG A 173 14.42 -0.88 3.75
CA ARG A 173 15.48 0.11 3.98
C ARG A 173 16.85 -0.45 3.62
N LYS A 174 17.70 0.37 3.01
CA LYS A 174 19.11 0.05 2.75
C LYS A 174 19.99 0.75 3.77
N THR A 175 20.99 0.04 4.27
CA THR A 175 21.97 0.60 5.21
C THR A 175 22.80 1.70 4.53
N GLY A 176 22.92 2.86 5.19
CA GLY A 176 23.80 3.95 4.75
C GLY A 176 23.19 5.00 3.83
N GLU A 177 21.90 4.90 3.47
CA GLU A 177 21.20 5.96 2.74
C GLU A 177 20.77 7.09 3.67
N SER A 178 20.70 8.32 3.13
CA SER A 178 20.05 9.42 3.87
C SER A 178 18.56 9.12 4.02
N LEU A 179 17.94 9.65 5.08
CA LEU A 179 16.52 9.41 5.38
C LEU A 179 15.61 9.76 4.18
N GLU A 180 15.86 10.90 3.54
CA GLU A 180 15.07 11.37 2.39
C GLU A 180 15.27 10.49 1.14
N ALA A 181 16.51 10.17 0.79
CA ALA A 181 16.81 9.30 -0.36
C ALA A 181 16.24 7.89 -0.14
N GLY A 182 16.32 7.39 1.11
CA GLY A 182 15.73 6.12 1.53
C GLY A 182 14.24 6.09 1.24
N TYR A 183 13.46 7.04 1.77
CA TYR A 183 12.02 7.09 1.53
C TYR A 183 11.65 7.24 0.04
N GLY A 184 12.41 8.04 -0.72
CA GLY A 184 12.22 8.14 -2.17
C GLY A 184 12.37 6.78 -2.88
N SER A 185 13.40 6.01 -2.52
CA SER A 185 13.59 4.65 -3.05
C SER A 185 12.48 3.71 -2.62
N LEU A 186 12.02 3.77 -1.38
CA LEU A 186 10.92 2.93 -0.87
C LEU A 186 9.61 3.22 -1.63
N ASN A 187 9.29 4.50 -1.83
CA ASN A 187 8.10 4.89 -2.58
C ASN A 187 8.17 4.42 -4.04
N ALA A 188 9.35 4.46 -4.68
CA ALA A 188 9.53 3.94 -6.03
C ALA A 188 9.38 2.41 -6.12
N GLU A 189 9.85 1.67 -5.10
CA GLU A 189 9.65 0.21 -5.02
C GLU A 189 8.16 -0.14 -4.85
N LEU A 190 7.45 0.63 -4.02
CA LEU A 190 6.02 0.45 -3.78
C LEU A 190 5.19 0.81 -5.03
N ALA A 191 5.45 1.97 -5.63
CA ALA A 191 4.76 2.42 -6.83
C ALA A 191 4.94 1.46 -8.01
N ARG A 192 6.13 0.85 -8.16
CA ARG A 192 6.37 -0.16 -9.20
C ARG A 192 5.49 -1.40 -9.04
N ARG A 193 5.36 -1.91 -7.81
CA ARG A 193 4.57 -3.10 -7.48
C ARG A 193 3.08 -2.87 -7.71
N LEU A 194 2.55 -1.80 -7.12
CA LEU A 194 1.15 -1.42 -7.24
C LEU A 194 0.81 -1.00 -8.66
N GLY A 195 1.71 -0.28 -9.33
CA GLY A 195 1.56 0.09 -10.73
C GLY A 195 1.37 -1.13 -11.62
N VAL A 196 2.27 -2.12 -11.56
CA VAL A 196 2.11 -3.36 -12.34
C VAL A 196 0.87 -4.15 -11.94
N LEU A 197 0.57 -4.25 -10.64
CA LEU A 197 -0.61 -4.95 -10.13
C LEU A 197 -1.92 -4.35 -10.66
N PHE A 198 -2.11 -3.04 -10.54
CA PHE A 198 -3.38 -2.37 -10.85
C PHE A 198 -3.51 -1.96 -12.31
N SER A 199 -2.38 -1.85 -13.04
CA SER A 199 -2.42 -1.70 -14.50
C SER A 199 -2.88 -2.98 -15.19
N ALA A 200 -2.71 -4.14 -14.54
CA ALA A 200 -3.32 -5.37 -14.99
C ALA A 200 -4.86 -5.18 -14.95
N GLY A 201 -5.48 -5.23 -16.12
CA GLY A 201 -6.92 -5.04 -16.32
C GLY A 201 -7.28 -3.78 -17.08
N GLU A 202 -6.37 -2.82 -17.22
CA GLU A 202 -6.54 -1.73 -18.18
C GLU A 202 -6.03 -2.22 -19.53
N GLY A 203 -6.95 -2.60 -20.42
CA GLY A 203 -6.60 -2.92 -21.80
C GLY A 203 -5.94 -1.70 -22.44
N ASP A 204 -4.66 -1.80 -22.80
CA ASP A 204 -4.12 -0.84 -23.74
C ASP A 204 -4.89 -1.03 -25.06
N GLY A 205 -5.35 0.03 -25.70
CA GLY A 205 -6.01 -0.08 -27.00
C GLY A 205 -5.11 -0.65 -28.11
N SER A 206 -4.01 -1.33 -27.79
CA SER A 206 -2.98 -1.85 -28.69
C SER A 206 -3.46 -3.02 -29.56
N GLY A 207 -4.63 -3.60 -29.27
CA GLY A 207 -5.17 -4.71 -30.05
C GLY A 207 -4.31 -5.97 -30.01
N ALA A 208 -3.30 -6.04 -29.13
CA ALA A 208 -2.62 -7.28 -28.82
C ALA A 208 -3.65 -8.20 -28.17
N VAL A 209 -3.99 -9.31 -28.85
CA VAL A 209 -4.87 -10.34 -28.33
C VAL A 209 -4.12 -11.04 -27.19
N ALA A 210 -4.27 -10.52 -25.99
CA ALA A 210 -3.81 -11.14 -24.77
C ALA A 210 -4.57 -12.45 -24.56
N GLU A 211 -3.88 -13.54 -24.22
CA GLU A 211 -4.48 -14.87 -24.15
C GLU A 211 -5.19 -15.14 -22.81
N SER A 212 -4.80 -14.45 -21.74
CA SER A 212 -5.38 -14.56 -20.39
C SER A 212 -5.13 -13.29 -19.56
N VAL A 213 -5.86 -12.21 -19.84
CA VAL A 213 -5.69 -10.92 -19.14
C VAL A 213 -6.20 -11.00 -17.71
N VAL A 214 -5.41 -10.53 -16.75
CA VAL A 214 -5.90 -10.26 -15.40
C VAL A 214 -6.79 -9.03 -15.45
N ASP A 215 -8.07 -9.17 -15.08
CA ASP A 215 -9.01 -8.05 -15.00
C ASP A 215 -9.15 -7.49 -13.57
N ALA A 216 -9.90 -6.41 -13.40
CA ALA A 216 -10.17 -5.82 -12.10
C ALA A 216 -10.89 -6.81 -11.15
N SER A 217 -11.77 -7.67 -11.68
CA SER A 217 -12.52 -8.64 -10.87
C SER A 217 -11.60 -9.70 -10.28
N GLU A 218 -10.55 -10.13 -10.98
CA GLU A 218 -9.56 -11.05 -10.41
C GLU A 218 -8.78 -10.43 -9.24
N ILE A 219 -8.43 -9.15 -9.34
CA ILE A 219 -7.76 -8.41 -8.25
C ILE A 219 -8.71 -8.26 -7.05
N ILE A 220 -9.96 -7.82 -7.28
CA ILE A 220 -10.98 -7.67 -6.23
C ILE A 220 -11.21 -9.00 -5.51
N ASN A 221 -11.41 -10.08 -6.27
CA ASN A 221 -11.66 -11.41 -5.70
C ASN A 221 -10.44 -11.98 -4.96
N THR A 222 -9.23 -11.54 -5.31
CA THR A 222 -8.02 -11.95 -4.58
C THR A 222 -7.85 -11.17 -3.28
N LEU A 223 -8.06 -9.85 -3.30
CA LEU A 223 -8.03 -9.03 -2.09
C LEU A 223 -9.14 -9.48 -1.12
N GLY A 224 -10.33 -9.75 -1.64
CA GLY A 224 -11.47 -10.27 -0.89
C GLY A 224 -12.01 -9.29 0.15
N SER A 225 -12.71 -9.82 1.14
CA SER A 225 -13.39 -9.06 2.20
C SER A 225 -12.77 -9.33 3.57
N GLY A 226 -11.65 -8.66 3.84
CA GLY A 226 -10.92 -8.66 5.08
C GLY A 226 -9.51 -9.19 4.94
N GLY A 227 -8.69 -8.91 5.95
CA GLY A 227 -7.35 -9.47 6.08
C GLY A 227 -6.23 -8.56 5.61
N VAL A 228 -5.03 -9.13 5.66
CA VAL A 228 -3.77 -8.46 5.34
C VAL A 228 -3.22 -9.05 4.07
N SER A 229 -2.68 -8.19 3.20
CA SER A 229 -2.05 -8.60 1.95
C SER A 229 -0.61 -8.13 1.87
N THR A 230 0.18 -8.92 1.14
CA THR A 230 1.57 -8.62 0.83
C THR A 230 1.85 -8.84 -0.65
N ILE A 231 2.85 -8.12 -1.19
CA ILE A 231 3.18 -8.15 -2.61
C ILE A 231 4.65 -8.55 -2.81
N GLY A 232 4.86 -9.56 -3.63
CA GLY A 232 6.14 -9.95 -4.20
C GLY A 232 6.35 -9.38 -5.59
N TYR A 233 7.60 -9.10 -5.97
CA TYR A 233 7.94 -8.67 -7.33
C TYR A 233 9.33 -9.13 -7.73
N ALA A 234 9.45 -9.60 -8.98
CA ALA A 234 10.71 -9.88 -9.63
C ALA A 234 10.64 -9.46 -11.09
N ALA A 235 11.79 -9.05 -11.66
CA ALA A 235 11.90 -8.75 -13.07
C ALA A 235 13.23 -9.26 -13.64
N VAL A 236 13.27 -9.35 -14.97
CA VAL A 236 14.47 -9.61 -15.75
C VAL A 236 14.45 -8.71 -16.99
N GLU A 237 15.60 -8.18 -17.36
CA GLU A 237 15.78 -7.43 -18.61
C GLU A 237 15.93 -8.42 -19.77
N LEU A 238 15.27 -8.11 -20.89
CA LEU A 238 15.34 -8.87 -22.13
C LEU A 238 16.54 -8.40 -22.94
N ASP A 239 17.29 -9.35 -23.50
CA ASP A 239 18.35 -9.04 -24.46
C ASP A 239 17.73 -8.78 -25.85
N ARG A 240 17.16 -7.59 -26.03
CA ARG A 240 16.61 -7.15 -27.32
C ARG A 240 17.70 -6.44 -28.12
N PRO A 241 18.00 -6.86 -29.37
CA PRO A 241 18.88 -6.08 -30.21
C PRO A 241 18.29 -4.68 -30.37
N LYS A 242 19.05 -3.64 -30.01
CA LYS A 242 18.65 -2.24 -30.22
C LYS A 242 18.16 -2.13 -31.66
N ARG A 243 16.92 -1.66 -31.86
CA ARG A 243 16.30 -1.37 -33.18
C ARG A 243 17.15 -0.34 -33.95
N GLY A 244 18.31 -0.74 -34.44
CA GLY A 244 19.16 0.01 -35.34
C GLY A 244 18.78 -0.32 -36.77
N LEU A 245 18.84 0.67 -37.66
CA LEU A 245 18.54 0.53 -39.10
C LEU A 245 19.31 -0.63 -39.76
N LEU A 246 20.45 -1.03 -39.19
CA LEU A 246 21.31 -2.13 -39.65
C LEU A 246 20.77 -3.54 -39.34
N SER A 247 19.93 -3.70 -38.31
CA SER A 247 19.36 -5.02 -37.95
C SER A 247 18.37 -5.55 -38.99
N ARG A 248 17.86 -4.70 -39.88
CA ARG A 248 17.05 -5.12 -41.04
C ARG A 248 17.89 -5.73 -42.18
N LEU A 249 19.19 -5.45 -42.21
CA LEU A 249 20.11 -5.93 -43.24
C LEU A 249 20.83 -7.20 -42.81
N SER A 250 21.15 -7.34 -41.51
CA SER A 250 21.56 -8.63 -40.96
C SER A 250 20.30 -9.46 -40.75
N GLY A 251 20.03 -10.43 -41.62
CA GLY A 251 19.00 -11.46 -41.43
C GLY A 251 19.28 -12.40 -40.26
N GLY A 252 19.75 -11.86 -39.13
CA GLY A 252 19.77 -12.54 -37.85
C GLY A 252 18.33 -12.81 -37.48
N LYS A 253 17.89 -14.04 -37.69
CA LYS A 253 16.78 -14.60 -36.95
C LYS A 253 17.10 -14.30 -35.48
N ALA A 254 16.36 -13.38 -34.86
CA ALA A 254 16.21 -13.47 -33.40
C ALA A 254 15.85 -14.93 -33.15
N GLU A 255 16.66 -15.63 -32.35
CA GLU A 255 16.31 -16.98 -31.92
C GLU A 255 14.87 -16.88 -31.46
N ALA A 256 13.95 -17.55 -32.17
CA ALA A 256 12.58 -17.62 -31.72
C ALA A 256 12.67 -18.30 -30.36
N ASP A 257 12.39 -17.53 -29.30
CA ASP A 257 12.31 -18.00 -27.92
C ASP A 257 11.51 -19.29 -27.96
N ASP A 258 12.17 -20.43 -27.76
CA ASP A 258 11.45 -21.68 -27.73
C ASP A 258 10.44 -21.55 -26.57
N GLY A 259 9.18 -21.93 -26.76
CA GLY A 259 8.17 -21.73 -25.71
C GLY A 259 8.55 -22.35 -24.35
N GLY A 260 9.59 -23.19 -24.29
CA GLY A 260 10.20 -23.71 -23.06
C GLY A 260 10.98 -22.65 -22.27
N ASP A 261 11.80 -21.82 -22.92
CA ASP A 261 12.56 -20.74 -22.25
C ASP A 261 11.62 -19.70 -21.62
N SER A 262 10.63 -19.21 -22.39
CA SER A 262 9.56 -18.35 -21.86
C SER A 262 8.82 -18.94 -20.65
N THR A 263 8.50 -20.23 -20.70
CA THR A 263 7.84 -20.94 -19.59
C THR A 263 8.73 -20.99 -18.34
N ASN A 264 10.01 -21.32 -18.49
CA ASN A 264 10.97 -21.41 -17.39
C ASN A 264 11.28 -20.03 -16.79
N ARG A 265 11.37 -19.00 -17.62
CA ARG A 265 11.56 -17.61 -17.20
C ARG A 265 10.42 -17.13 -16.33
N ILE A 266 9.16 -17.34 -16.76
CA ILE A 266 7.98 -16.94 -15.99
C ILE A 266 7.90 -17.68 -14.66
N THR A 267 8.04 -19.00 -14.67
CA THR A 267 8.00 -19.79 -13.42
C THR A 267 9.12 -19.38 -12.46
N SER A 268 10.33 -19.07 -12.95
CA SER A 268 11.44 -18.56 -12.14
C SER A 268 11.17 -17.15 -11.59
N LEU A 269 10.57 -16.26 -12.37
CA LEU A 269 10.18 -14.92 -11.93
C LEU A 269 9.13 -14.98 -10.82
N VAL A 270 8.09 -15.81 -10.98
CA VAL A 270 7.03 -15.96 -9.97
C VAL A 270 7.59 -16.54 -8.67
N ARG A 271 8.47 -17.55 -8.75
CA ARG A 271 9.19 -18.08 -7.58
C ARG A 271 10.02 -17.00 -6.89
N ARG A 272 10.78 -16.19 -7.64
CA ARG A 272 11.56 -15.07 -7.08
C ARG A 272 10.67 -13.98 -6.50
N ALA A 273 9.49 -13.74 -7.07
CA ALA A 273 8.54 -12.75 -6.54
C ALA A 273 7.94 -13.24 -5.22
N ALA A 274 7.46 -14.49 -5.16
CA ALA A 274 6.81 -15.08 -4.00
C ALA A 274 7.78 -15.39 -2.84
N LEU A 275 8.97 -15.92 -3.14
CA LEU A 275 9.99 -16.29 -2.14
C LEU A 275 11.03 -15.20 -1.90
N GLY A 276 10.91 -14.08 -2.62
CA GLY A 276 11.81 -12.94 -2.51
C GLY A 276 11.41 -11.99 -1.40
N ARG A 277 11.84 -10.73 -1.56
CA ARG A 277 11.46 -9.67 -0.63
C ARG A 277 10.01 -9.25 -0.90
N LEU A 278 9.12 -9.62 0.01
CA LEU A 278 7.72 -9.20 0.04
C LEU A 278 7.57 -7.80 0.64
N THR A 279 6.52 -7.06 0.30
CA THR A 279 6.22 -5.75 0.92
C THR A 279 6.06 -5.87 2.43
N LEU A 280 5.45 -6.96 2.88
CA LEU A 280 5.37 -7.39 4.27
C LEU A 280 5.92 -8.82 4.36
N PRO A 281 7.12 -9.04 4.93
CA PRO A 281 7.70 -10.37 5.07
C PRO A 281 6.81 -11.29 5.93
N CYS A 282 6.49 -12.46 5.40
CA CYS A 282 5.67 -13.47 6.07
C CYS A 282 5.99 -14.87 5.52
N GLU A 283 5.51 -15.91 6.20
CA GLU A 283 5.37 -17.22 5.59
C GLU A 283 4.24 -17.18 4.56
N ILE A 284 4.48 -17.68 3.35
CA ILE A 284 3.47 -17.68 2.29
C ILE A 284 2.53 -18.89 2.37
N SER A 285 2.98 -19.96 3.05
CA SER A 285 2.14 -21.09 3.40
C SER A 285 0.97 -20.62 4.27
N GLY A 286 -0.25 -20.96 3.85
CA GLY A 286 -1.48 -20.57 4.53
C GLY A 286 -2.09 -19.25 4.04
N ALA A 287 -1.49 -18.56 3.06
CA ALA A 287 -2.19 -17.46 2.39
C ALA A 287 -3.54 -17.95 1.85
N GLU A 288 -4.63 -17.24 2.15
CA GLU A 288 -5.98 -17.66 1.78
C GLU A 288 -6.20 -17.60 0.26
N ARG A 289 -5.63 -16.58 -0.39
CA ARG A 289 -5.79 -16.30 -1.82
C ARG A 289 -4.50 -15.77 -2.41
N GLY A 290 -4.34 -15.95 -3.71
CA GLY A 290 -3.21 -15.38 -4.44
C GLY A 290 -3.54 -14.98 -5.87
N LEU A 291 -2.74 -14.05 -6.40
CA LEU A 291 -2.81 -13.62 -7.79
C LEU A 291 -1.40 -13.49 -8.35
N VAL A 292 -1.21 -14.08 -9.53
CA VAL A 292 0.01 -13.97 -10.33
C VAL A 292 -0.25 -13.06 -11.53
N VAL A 293 0.45 -11.94 -11.62
CA VAL A 293 0.43 -11.06 -12.80
C VAL A 293 1.79 -11.12 -13.47
N VAL A 294 1.84 -11.45 -14.76
CA VAL A 294 3.08 -11.43 -15.54
C VAL A 294 3.01 -10.34 -16.59
N ALA A 295 3.86 -9.32 -16.44
CA ALA A 295 3.91 -8.17 -17.33
C ALA A 295 5.13 -8.24 -18.27
N GLY A 296 4.92 -7.96 -19.55
CA GLY A 296 6.01 -7.89 -20.52
C GLY A 296 5.51 -7.93 -21.96
N PRO A 297 6.42 -7.93 -22.94
CA PRO A 297 6.03 -7.98 -24.34
C PRO A 297 5.29 -9.29 -24.70
N SER A 298 4.27 -9.19 -25.56
CA SER A 298 3.41 -10.33 -25.91
C SER A 298 4.15 -11.52 -26.50
N ASP A 299 5.26 -11.28 -27.21
CA ASP A 299 6.10 -12.32 -27.84
C ASP A 299 6.91 -13.16 -26.86
N VAL A 300 7.05 -12.72 -25.60
CA VAL A 300 7.85 -13.41 -24.56
C VAL A 300 7.02 -13.90 -23.37
N LEU A 301 5.71 -13.67 -23.42
CA LEU A 301 4.74 -14.17 -22.46
C LEU A 301 4.33 -15.60 -22.84
N SER A 302 4.10 -16.45 -21.83
CA SER A 302 3.71 -17.85 -22.03
C SER A 302 2.58 -18.21 -21.09
N ARG A 303 1.41 -18.50 -21.66
CA ARG A 303 0.26 -19.05 -20.93
C ARG A 303 0.64 -20.30 -20.15
N ARG A 304 1.40 -21.21 -20.77
CA ARG A 304 1.91 -22.42 -20.10
C ARG A 304 2.81 -22.09 -18.91
N GLY A 305 3.60 -21.02 -19.01
CA GLY A 305 4.41 -20.48 -17.91
C GLY A 305 3.54 -19.99 -16.75
N ILE A 306 2.50 -19.22 -17.04
CA ILE A 306 1.57 -18.68 -16.05
C ILE A 306 0.82 -19.81 -15.34
N GLU A 307 0.24 -20.76 -16.08
CA GLU A 307 -0.49 -21.89 -15.47
C GLU A 307 0.43 -22.73 -14.57
N ARG A 308 1.66 -23.02 -15.01
CA ARG A 308 2.63 -23.73 -14.16
C ARG A 308 3.03 -22.95 -12.92
N ALA A 309 3.15 -21.63 -13.05
CA ALA A 309 3.48 -20.77 -11.93
C ALA A 309 2.33 -20.70 -10.91
N ARG A 310 1.07 -20.69 -11.38
CA ARG A 310 -0.12 -20.78 -10.55
C ARG A 310 -0.18 -22.10 -9.79
N THR A 311 -0.05 -23.25 -10.47
CA THR A 311 -0.03 -24.56 -9.81
C THR A 311 1.08 -24.66 -8.77
N TRP A 312 2.29 -24.16 -9.08
CA TRP A 312 3.36 -24.14 -8.08
C TRP A 312 3.00 -23.26 -6.86
N LEU A 313 2.37 -22.11 -7.07
CA LEU A 313 1.97 -21.23 -5.98
C LEU A 313 0.81 -21.84 -5.16
N GLU A 314 -0.11 -22.57 -5.80
CA GLU A 314 -1.15 -23.38 -5.11
C GLU A 314 -0.50 -24.39 -4.16
N ASP A 315 0.50 -25.14 -4.64
CA ASP A 315 1.24 -26.11 -3.83
C ASP A 315 1.99 -25.44 -2.66
N GLU A 316 2.62 -24.29 -2.91
CA GLU A 316 3.44 -23.57 -1.92
C GLU A 316 2.60 -22.86 -0.85
N THR A 317 1.44 -22.34 -1.22
CA THR A 317 0.52 -21.64 -0.30
C THR A 317 -0.45 -22.60 0.38
N GLY A 318 -0.76 -23.74 -0.24
CA GLY A 318 -1.78 -24.69 0.22
C GLY A 318 -3.23 -24.25 -0.06
N THR A 319 -3.44 -23.16 -0.82
CA THR A 319 -4.78 -22.72 -1.24
C THR A 319 -5.02 -23.04 -2.72
N MET A 320 -6.28 -23.32 -3.05
CA MET A 320 -6.75 -23.47 -4.43
C MET A 320 -7.23 -22.14 -5.03
N GLU A 321 -7.25 -21.05 -4.25
CA GLU A 321 -7.70 -19.73 -4.70
C GLU A 321 -6.56 -18.91 -5.32
N ILE A 322 -5.83 -19.51 -6.26
CA ILE A 322 -4.76 -18.84 -7.02
C ILE A 322 -5.26 -18.44 -8.41
N ARG A 323 -5.37 -17.13 -8.61
CA ARG A 323 -5.69 -16.50 -9.91
C ARG A 323 -4.40 -16.12 -10.62
N GLY A 324 -4.51 -15.81 -11.90
CA GLY A 324 -3.38 -15.22 -12.61
C GLY A 324 -3.54 -15.15 -14.11
N GLY A 325 -2.72 -14.28 -14.69
CA GLY A 325 -2.79 -13.93 -16.09
C GLY A 325 -1.62 -13.05 -16.51
N ASP A 326 -1.67 -12.64 -17.76
CA ASP A 326 -0.70 -11.74 -18.35
C ASP A 326 -1.17 -10.28 -18.38
N TYR A 327 -0.20 -9.39 -18.48
CA TYR A 327 -0.36 -7.98 -18.78
C TYR A 327 0.61 -7.60 -19.91
N PRO A 328 0.19 -7.74 -21.19
CA PRO A 328 1.03 -7.39 -22.32
C PRO A 328 1.36 -5.89 -22.32
N ILE A 329 2.65 -5.56 -22.35
CA ILE A 329 3.12 -4.18 -22.39
C ILE A 329 4.44 -4.10 -23.17
N ASP A 330 4.61 -3.07 -24.00
CA ASP A 330 5.90 -2.85 -24.67
C ASP A 330 6.96 -2.41 -23.65
N SER A 331 7.89 -3.31 -23.36
CA SER A 331 8.91 -3.14 -22.33
C SER A 331 10.19 -3.89 -22.72
N ASN A 332 11.31 -3.47 -22.14
CA ASN A 332 12.55 -4.26 -22.18
C ASN A 332 12.63 -5.27 -21.02
N PHE A 333 11.56 -5.44 -20.26
CA PHE A 333 11.54 -6.31 -19.09
C PHE A 333 10.36 -7.27 -19.13
N VAL A 334 10.57 -8.46 -18.55
CA VAL A 334 9.47 -9.33 -18.08
C VAL A 334 9.48 -9.26 -16.56
N ALA A 335 8.32 -8.92 -15.99
CA ALA A 335 8.11 -8.81 -14.56
C ALA A 335 7.01 -9.78 -14.11
N ALA A 336 7.13 -10.28 -12.89
CA ALA A 336 6.08 -11.00 -12.19
C ALA A 336 5.75 -10.26 -10.90
N VAL A 337 4.46 -10.03 -10.66
CA VAL A 337 3.89 -9.61 -9.39
C VAL A 337 3.14 -10.80 -8.80
N VAL A 338 3.35 -11.04 -7.50
CA VAL A 338 2.58 -12.01 -6.72
C VAL A 338 1.89 -11.25 -5.59
N LEU A 339 0.57 -11.21 -5.62
CA LEU A 339 -0.24 -10.72 -4.50
C LEU A 339 -0.69 -11.92 -3.68
N LEU A 340 -0.45 -11.89 -2.37
CA LEU A 340 -0.94 -12.88 -1.41
C LEU A 340 -1.85 -12.18 -0.42
N SER A 341 -3.10 -12.63 -0.29
CA SER A 341 -4.10 -12.08 0.61
C SER A 341 -4.47 -13.11 1.68
N GLY A 342 -4.86 -12.61 2.86
CA GLY A 342 -5.17 -13.45 4.02
C GLY A 342 -3.93 -14.04 4.69
N VAL A 343 -2.80 -13.31 4.67
CA VAL A 343 -1.58 -13.77 5.36
C VAL A 343 -1.72 -13.57 6.88
N TYR A 344 -1.43 -14.61 7.67
CA TYR A 344 -1.59 -14.58 9.13
C TYR A 344 -0.29 -14.79 9.91
N ASP A 345 0.68 -15.55 9.37
CA ASP A 345 1.99 -15.74 10.02
C ASP A 345 2.97 -14.64 9.62
N VAL A 346 2.77 -13.47 10.24
CA VAL A 346 3.55 -12.26 9.96
C VAL A 346 4.30 -11.82 11.23
N PRO A 347 5.63 -12.04 11.31
CA PRO A 347 6.42 -11.67 12.48
C PRO A 347 6.28 -10.19 12.87
N ARG A 348 6.27 -9.28 11.88
CA ARG A 348 6.13 -7.84 12.11
C ARG A 348 4.78 -7.48 12.74
N VAL A 349 3.69 -8.15 12.36
CA VAL A 349 2.36 -7.92 12.95
C VAL A 349 2.31 -8.45 14.38
N LYS A 350 2.93 -9.61 14.67
CA LYS A 350 3.05 -10.14 16.04
C LYS A 350 3.79 -9.17 16.97
N GLU A 351 4.85 -8.53 16.48
CA GLU A 351 5.56 -7.48 17.23
C GLU A 351 4.65 -6.29 17.58
N LEU A 352 3.90 -5.77 16.59
CA LEU A 352 2.97 -4.67 16.81
C LEU A 352 1.85 -5.05 17.79
N GLN A 353 1.33 -6.26 17.70
CA GLN A 353 0.34 -6.78 18.64
C GLN A 353 0.90 -6.84 20.07
N ALA A 354 2.16 -7.27 20.24
CA ALA A 354 2.81 -7.28 21.55
C ALA A 354 2.93 -5.87 22.14
N VAL A 355 3.36 -4.89 21.34
CA VAL A 355 3.44 -3.47 21.76
C VAL A 355 2.07 -2.91 22.14
N ALA A 356 1.01 -3.23 21.37
CA ALA A 356 -0.35 -2.80 21.70
C ALA A 356 -0.83 -3.37 23.05
N ILE A 357 -0.58 -4.66 23.30
CA ILE A 357 -0.97 -5.35 24.54
C ILE A 357 -0.21 -4.76 25.74
N GLU A 358 1.10 -4.56 25.61
CA GLU A 358 1.93 -3.95 26.65
C GLU A 358 1.44 -2.54 26.97
N THR A 359 1.18 -1.72 25.95
CA THR A 359 0.72 -0.35 26.14
C THR A 359 -0.66 -0.29 26.80
N GLN A 360 -1.58 -1.20 26.46
CA GLN A 360 -2.88 -1.29 27.12
C GLN A 360 -2.73 -1.62 28.62
N ARG A 361 -1.84 -2.56 28.97
CA ARG A 361 -1.55 -2.90 30.37
C ARG A 361 -0.98 -1.72 31.13
N ASP A 362 -0.01 -1.02 30.54
CA ASP A 362 0.63 0.15 31.14
C ASP A 362 -0.36 1.32 31.33
N MET A 363 -1.25 1.55 30.35
CA MET A 363 -2.28 2.59 30.45
C MET A 363 -3.29 2.28 31.57
N LEU A 364 -3.69 1.01 31.74
CA LEU A 364 -4.57 0.61 32.84
C LEU A 364 -3.89 0.81 34.20
N ALA A 365 -2.64 0.33 34.34
CA ALA A 365 -1.87 0.51 35.57
C ALA A 365 -1.65 1.98 35.92
N LYS A 366 -1.34 2.84 34.94
CA LYS A 366 -1.20 4.29 35.14
C LYS A 366 -2.50 4.98 35.50
N ARG A 367 -3.64 4.55 34.96
CA ARG A 367 -4.95 5.10 35.32
C ARG A 367 -5.31 4.77 36.77
N GLU A 368 -5.07 3.52 37.19
CA GLU A 368 -5.25 3.10 38.58
C GLU A 368 -4.32 3.86 39.53
N SER A 369 -3.02 3.98 39.18
CA SER A 369 -2.06 4.71 40.00
C SER A 369 -2.31 6.21 40.02
N SER A 370 -2.74 6.81 38.91
CA SER A 370 -3.02 8.25 38.80
C SER A 370 -4.28 8.62 39.59
N ALA A 371 -5.31 7.77 39.60
CA ALA A 371 -6.48 7.98 40.45
C ALA A 371 -6.08 7.95 41.93
N ALA A 372 -5.26 6.97 42.34
CA ALA A 372 -4.74 6.88 43.70
C ALA A 372 -3.78 8.04 44.05
N SER A 373 -2.93 8.47 43.11
CA SER A 373 -1.97 9.56 43.33
C SER A 373 -2.66 10.92 43.37
N LEU A 374 -3.71 11.14 42.56
CA LEU A 374 -4.52 12.35 42.61
C LEU A 374 -5.30 12.41 43.92
N ASP A 375 -5.89 11.29 44.35
CA ASP A 375 -6.55 11.18 45.66
C ASP A 375 -5.58 11.53 46.78
N ASP A 376 -4.39 10.91 46.81
CA ASP A 376 -3.32 11.21 47.79
C ASP A 376 -2.87 12.68 47.75
N LEU A 377 -2.68 13.25 46.57
CA LEU A 377 -2.33 14.68 46.39
C LEU A 377 -3.41 15.62 46.93
N VAL A 378 -4.69 15.24 46.84
CA VAL A 378 -5.81 16.04 47.31
C VAL A 378 -6.14 15.76 48.78
N SER A 379 -5.85 14.56 49.28
CA SER A 379 -6.25 14.09 50.62
C SER A 379 -5.17 14.21 51.69
N THR A 380 -3.88 14.37 51.35
CA THR A 380 -2.77 14.36 52.34
C THR A 380 -2.49 15.70 53.03
N GLY A 381 -3.36 16.70 52.86
CA GLY A 381 -3.30 17.94 53.62
C GLY A 381 -4.37 18.01 54.71
N ASP A 382 -3.95 17.91 55.97
CA ASP A 382 -4.69 18.54 57.07
C ASP A 382 -5.01 20.00 56.68
N ASP A 383 -6.26 20.41 56.92
CA ASP A 383 -6.78 21.77 56.92
C ASP A 383 -7.16 22.50 55.61
N ARG A 384 -8.49 22.52 55.37
CA ARG A 384 -9.34 23.73 55.20
C ARG A 384 -9.02 24.70 54.05
N ILE A 385 -8.81 24.23 52.84
CA ILE A 385 -9.07 25.07 51.66
C ILE A 385 -10.30 24.53 50.95
N GLU A 386 -11.44 25.18 51.14
CA GLU A 386 -12.62 24.92 50.31
C GLU A 386 -12.26 25.25 48.84
N PRO A 387 -12.66 24.40 47.88
CA PRO A 387 -12.42 24.67 46.48
C PRO A 387 -13.02 26.02 46.08
N LEU A 388 -12.35 26.69 45.13
CA LEU A 388 -12.74 28.02 44.66
C LEU A 388 -14.12 28.07 43.97
N PHE A 389 -14.70 26.90 43.66
CA PHE A 389 -15.98 26.74 42.97
C PHE A 389 -16.72 25.50 43.46
#